data_AF-A0A1E1WR30-F1
#
_entry.id   AF-A0A1E1WR30-F1
#
_cell.length_a   1.000
_cell.length_b   1.000
_cell.length_c   1.000
_cell.angle_alpha   90.00
_cell.angle_beta   90.00
_cell.angle_gamma   90.00
#
_symmetry.space_group_name_H-M   'P 1'
#
loop_
_entity.id
_entity.type
_entity.pdbx_description
1 polymer ?
#
loop_
_entity_poly.entity_id
_entity_poly.type
_entity_poly.pdbx_seq_one_letter_code
_entity_poly.pdbx_strand_id
1 'polypeptide(L)'
;LQDVQNKYNLGGLFNWAVTEDDRNSSKHVIVLDQGGLNLPTRDYYLNKTAHKKVLEAYLDYMTRICVLLGANKSEARAQMAKVIQFETDLANITTPLEDRRDEEGLYNPYTIREWQKIAPFLNWTLFFNDAFTLVNRSITDDERIVVYAPDYFRNLTKVLKKYSKNEDDQKILTSYMMWQVSRSLSTYLSKSFRDATKILRKALFGSEGTEESWRYCVTDTNNAIGFAVGAMFVREVFHGEAKTQGEIMIDNIRNAFKRNLRNLDWMDEETRGCRNQG
;
A
#
# COMPACT_ATOMS: atom_id res chain seq x y z
N LEU A 1 5.50 -2.36 15.86
CA LEU A 1 4.46 -2.12 14.83
C LEU A 1 4.03 -0.65 14.85
N GLN A 2 3.62 -0.12 16.00
CA GLN A 2 3.31 1.32 16.19
C GLN A 2 4.42 2.24 15.67
N ASP A 3 5.68 2.00 16.03
CA ASP A 3 6.78 2.83 15.50
C ASP A 3 6.84 2.83 13.97
N VAL A 4 6.76 1.64 13.34
CA VAL A 4 6.88 1.50 11.88
C VAL A 4 5.70 2.16 11.15
N GLN A 5 4.47 1.88 11.59
CA GLN A 5 3.26 2.37 10.90
C GLN A 5 2.83 3.77 11.35
N ASN A 6 2.84 4.10 12.63
CA ASN A 6 2.32 5.37 13.13
C ASN A 6 3.38 6.49 13.12
N LYS A 7 4.63 6.18 13.49
CA LYS A 7 5.69 7.19 13.57
C LYS A 7 6.41 7.42 12.25
N TYR A 8 6.73 6.35 11.51
CA TYR A 8 7.43 6.45 10.24
C TYR A 8 6.53 6.39 9.00
N ASN A 9 5.23 6.09 9.17
CA ASN A 9 4.27 5.93 8.08
C ASN A 9 4.74 4.92 7.00
N LEU A 10 5.35 3.81 7.45
CA LEU A 10 5.88 2.78 6.56
C LEU A 10 4.99 1.54 6.53
N GLY A 11 5.06 0.82 5.40
CA GLY A 11 4.33 -0.43 5.19
C GLY A 11 4.63 -1.45 6.30
N GLY A 12 3.58 -2.02 6.87
CA GLY A 12 3.66 -2.97 7.98
C GLY A 12 3.01 -4.30 7.64
N LEU A 13 2.23 -4.87 8.55
CA LEU A 13 1.47 -6.10 8.32
C LEU A 13 0.14 -5.85 7.58
N PHE A 14 -0.30 -4.61 7.56
CA PHE A 14 -1.54 -4.15 6.95
C PHE A 14 -1.39 -2.66 6.60
N ASN A 15 -2.36 -2.11 5.87
CA ASN A 15 -2.43 -0.68 5.61
C ASN A 15 -3.60 -0.08 6.38
N TRP A 16 -3.43 1.14 6.86
CA TRP A 16 -4.50 1.90 7.48
C TRP A 16 -4.37 3.38 7.14
N ALA A 17 -5.51 4.06 7.05
CA ALA A 17 -5.58 5.49 6.77
C ALA A 17 -6.89 6.07 7.30
N VAL A 18 -6.99 7.40 7.32
CA VAL A 18 -8.25 8.11 7.49
C VAL A 18 -8.64 8.65 6.12
N THR A 19 -9.76 8.18 5.59
CA THR A 19 -10.27 8.57 4.26
C THR A 19 -11.72 9.02 4.36
N GLU A 20 -12.25 9.56 3.27
CA GLU A 20 -13.69 9.77 3.12
C GLU A 20 -14.43 8.42 3.24
N ASP A 21 -15.65 8.45 3.80
CA ASP A 21 -16.50 7.28 3.93
C ASP A 21 -17.26 7.04 2.63
N ASP A 22 -17.06 5.89 1.99
CA ASP A 22 -17.70 5.54 0.70
C ASP A 22 -19.23 5.65 0.73
N ARG A 23 -19.86 5.44 1.90
CA ARG A 23 -21.32 5.58 2.07
C ARG A 23 -21.74 6.97 2.57
N ASN A 24 -20.80 7.82 2.96
CA ASN A 24 -21.05 9.19 3.39
C ASN A 24 -19.81 10.07 3.16
N SER A 25 -19.66 10.60 1.96
CA SER A 25 -18.51 11.43 1.57
C SER A 25 -18.34 12.73 2.38
N SER A 26 -19.34 13.13 3.18
CA SER A 26 -19.22 14.27 4.10
C SER A 26 -18.48 13.92 5.40
N LYS A 27 -18.18 12.64 5.64
CA LYS A 27 -17.51 12.14 6.84
C LYS A 27 -16.21 11.43 6.50
N HIS A 28 -15.30 11.41 7.47
CA HIS A 28 -14.08 10.62 7.39
C HIS A 28 -14.19 9.41 8.31
N VAL A 29 -13.56 8.31 7.92
CA VAL A 29 -13.55 7.06 8.68
C VAL A 29 -12.16 6.44 8.67
N ILE A 30 -11.82 5.70 9.72
CA ILE A 30 -10.60 4.89 9.74
C ILE A 30 -10.84 3.68 8.85
N VAL A 31 -9.95 3.50 7.87
CA VAL A 31 -9.98 2.39 6.93
C VAL A 31 -8.82 1.45 7.20
N LEU A 32 -9.10 0.14 7.15
CA LEU A 32 -8.12 -0.93 7.21
C LEU A 32 -8.14 -1.76 5.94
N ASP A 33 -6.96 -2.06 5.40
CA ASP A 33 -6.83 -2.93 4.24
C ASP A 33 -5.62 -3.88 4.33
N GLN A 34 -5.61 -4.91 3.49
CA GLN A 34 -4.50 -5.83 3.32
C GLN A 34 -3.22 -5.09 2.90
N GLY A 35 -2.07 -5.59 3.36
CA GLY A 35 -0.77 -4.97 3.10
C GLY A 35 0.40 -5.90 3.40
N GLY A 36 1.59 -5.33 3.50
CA GLY A 36 2.80 -6.05 3.95
C GLY A 36 3.54 -6.88 2.91
N LEU A 37 3.07 -6.90 1.66
CA LEU A 37 3.86 -7.44 0.56
C LEU A 37 4.83 -6.39 0.03
N ASN A 38 6.06 -6.81 -0.23
CA ASN A 38 7.12 -5.94 -0.76
C ASN A 38 7.34 -6.10 -2.25
N LEU A 39 6.89 -7.22 -2.84
CA LEU A 39 6.77 -7.37 -4.29
C LEU A 39 5.41 -6.87 -4.76
N PRO A 40 5.28 -6.43 -6.03
CA PRO A 40 4.09 -5.71 -6.50
C PRO A 40 2.78 -6.48 -6.39
N THR A 41 2.82 -7.81 -6.53
CA THR A 41 1.65 -8.67 -6.44
C THR A 41 1.95 -9.95 -5.66
N ARG A 42 0.90 -10.57 -5.11
CA ARG A 42 1.01 -11.86 -4.40
C ARG A 42 1.57 -12.98 -5.29
N ASP A 43 1.31 -12.92 -6.61
CA ASP A 43 1.68 -13.98 -7.56
C ASP A 43 3.20 -14.17 -7.66
N TYR A 44 3.98 -13.11 -7.42
CA TYR A 44 5.45 -13.21 -7.36
C TYR A 44 5.93 -14.19 -6.28
N TYR A 45 5.17 -14.37 -5.20
CA TYR A 45 5.49 -15.30 -4.11
C TYR A 45 4.89 -16.70 -4.36
N LEU A 46 3.70 -16.76 -4.96
CA LEU A 46 2.93 -18.00 -5.10
C LEU A 46 3.35 -18.81 -6.35
N ASN A 47 3.56 -18.15 -7.48
CA ASN A 47 3.98 -18.80 -8.72
C ASN A 47 5.52 -18.87 -8.82
N LYS A 48 6.09 -19.72 -7.97
CA LYS A 48 7.55 -19.89 -7.83
C LYS A 48 8.23 -20.33 -9.13
N THR A 49 7.54 -21.05 -10.00
CA THR A 49 8.05 -21.51 -11.29
C THR A 49 8.24 -20.38 -12.29
N ALA A 50 7.25 -19.47 -12.38
CA ALA A 50 7.34 -18.33 -13.30
C ALA A 50 8.26 -17.22 -12.76
N HIS A 51 8.25 -16.99 -11.44
CA HIS A 51 8.92 -15.84 -10.82
C HIS A 51 10.18 -16.19 -10.03
N LYS A 52 10.75 -17.39 -10.21
CA LYS A 52 11.98 -17.82 -9.51
C LYS A 52 13.09 -16.79 -9.59
N LYS A 53 13.33 -16.22 -10.78
CA LYS A 53 14.37 -15.19 -11.00
C LYS A 53 14.14 -13.92 -10.19
N VAL A 54 12.87 -13.54 -10.01
CA VAL A 54 12.50 -12.35 -9.23
C VAL A 54 12.68 -12.61 -7.73
N LEU A 55 12.25 -13.77 -7.24
CA LEU A 55 12.47 -14.16 -5.84
C LEU A 55 13.95 -14.27 -5.49
N GLU A 56 14.77 -14.79 -6.41
CA GLU A 56 16.22 -14.87 -6.24
C GLU A 56 16.87 -13.47 -6.24
N ALA A 57 16.49 -12.60 -7.18
CA ALA A 57 16.93 -11.20 -7.19
C ALA A 57 16.48 -10.43 -5.94
N TYR A 58 15.29 -10.75 -5.42
CA TYR A 58 14.78 -10.17 -4.18
C TYR A 58 15.61 -10.61 -2.97
N LEU A 59 15.91 -11.90 -2.85
CA LEU A 59 16.80 -12.41 -1.81
C LEU A 59 18.21 -11.81 -1.90
N ASP A 60 18.74 -11.63 -3.10
CA ASP A 60 20.04 -10.98 -3.33
C ASP A 60 20.03 -9.51 -2.92
N TYR A 61 18.96 -8.79 -3.26
CA TYR A 61 18.74 -7.40 -2.82
C TYR A 61 18.70 -7.29 -1.29
N MET A 62 17.88 -8.12 -0.63
CA MET A 62 17.80 -8.16 0.83
C MET A 62 19.16 -8.45 1.47
N THR A 63 19.86 -9.47 0.96
CA THR A 63 21.19 -9.85 1.44
C THR A 63 22.19 -8.71 1.28
N ARG A 64 22.17 -8.00 0.14
CA ARG A 64 23.09 -6.88 -0.13
C ARG A 64 22.88 -5.73 0.84
N ILE A 65 21.63 -5.37 1.12
CA ILE A 65 21.30 -4.32 2.09
C ILE A 65 21.76 -4.73 3.49
N CYS A 66 21.48 -5.96 3.93
CA CYS A 66 21.94 -6.44 5.24
C CYS A 66 23.47 -6.39 5.39
N VAL A 67 24.22 -6.77 4.34
CA VAL A 67 25.69 -6.68 4.35
C VAL A 67 26.17 -5.23 4.42
N LEU A 68 25.51 -4.31 3.72
CA LEU A 68 25.83 -2.86 3.82
C LEU A 68 25.54 -2.29 5.21
N LEU A 69 24.60 -2.88 5.94
CA LEU A 69 24.30 -2.56 7.34
C LEU A 69 25.23 -3.29 8.35
N GLY A 70 26.22 -4.06 7.86
CA GLY A 70 27.23 -4.71 8.70
C GLY A 70 26.96 -6.18 9.06
N ALA A 71 25.91 -6.81 8.51
CA ALA A 71 25.60 -8.21 8.78
C ALA A 71 26.53 -9.18 8.01
N ASN A 72 26.75 -10.37 8.57
CA ASN A 72 27.41 -11.46 7.84
C ASN A 72 26.56 -11.92 6.66
N LYS A 73 27.17 -12.07 5.48
CA LYS A 73 26.46 -12.44 4.23
C LYS A 73 25.69 -13.76 4.33
N SER A 74 26.29 -14.80 4.92
CA SER A 74 25.67 -16.13 4.99
C SER A 74 24.47 -16.12 5.92
N GLU A 75 24.63 -15.52 7.10
CA GLU A 75 23.56 -15.39 8.09
C GLU A 75 22.44 -14.48 7.58
N ALA A 76 22.79 -13.35 6.95
CA ALA A 76 21.82 -12.43 6.36
C ALA A 76 20.99 -13.14 5.28
N ARG A 77 21.63 -13.89 4.38
CA ARG A 77 20.90 -14.65 3.35
C ARG A 77 19.95 -15.68 3.95
N ALA A 78 20.40 -16.42 4.97
CA ALA A 78 19.56 -17.41 5.65
C ALA A 78 18.36 -16.77 6.37
N GLN A 79 18.56 -15.64 7.06
CA GLN A 79 17.48 -14.91 7.74
C GLN A 79 16.50 -14.29 6.75
N MET A 80 16.99 -13.66 5.67
CA MET A 80 16.14 -13.06 4.65
C MET A 80 15.34 -14.11 3.87
N ALA A 81 15.86 -15.33 3.68
CA ALA A 81 15.09 -16.43 3.13
C ALA A 81 13.89 -16.81 4.02
N LYS A 82 14.05 -16.78 5.35
CA LYS A 82 12.93 -16.97 6.30
C LYS A 82 11.92 -15.83 6.23
N VAL A 83 12.38 -14.59 6.06
CA VAL A 83 11.50 -13.42 5.85
C VAL A 83 10.69 -13.56 4.56
N ILE A 84 11.29 -14.01 3.45
CA ILE A 84 10.55 -14.29 2.21
C ILE A 84 9.50 -15.38 2.43
N GLN A 85 9.79 -16.40 3.24
CA GLN A 85 8.78 -17.41 3.58
C GLN A 85 7.63 -16.82 4.40
N PHE A 86 7.92 -15.91 5.33
CA PHE A 86 6.87 -15.16 6.05
C PHE A 86 6.03 -14.29 5.10
N GLU A 87 6.66 -13.56 4.18
CA GLU A 87 5.94 -12.79 3.15
C GLU A 87 5.13 -13.70 2.20
N THR A 88 5.58 -14.93 1.95
CA THR A 88 4.83 -15.93 1.19
C THR A 88 3.58 -16.38 1.97
N ASP A 89 3.68 -16.55 3.28
CA ASP A 89 2.54 -16.86 4.14
C ASP A 89 1.55 -15.68 4.18
N LEU A 90 2.03 -14.42 4.17
CA LEU A 90 1.19 -13.24 3.98
C LEU A 90 0.53 -13.23 2.60
N ALA A 91 1.29 -13.50 1.54
CA ALA A 91 0.78 -13.53 0.18
C ALA A 91 -0.30 -14.59 -0.02
N ASN A 92 -0.26 -15.70 0.73
CA ASN A 92 -1.29 -16.73 0.71
C ASN A 92 -2.63 -16.25 1.28
N ILE A 93 -2.61 -15.37 2.28
CA ILE A 93 -3.83 -14.86 2.94
C ILE A 93 -4.36 -13.58 2.30
N THR A 94 -3.56 -12.89 1.48
CA THR A 94 -3.96 -11.71 0.70
C THR A 94 -5.04 -12.07 -0.31
N THR A 95 -6.12 -11.28 -0.38
CA THR A 95 -7.18 -11.48 -1.38
C THR A 95 -6.68 -11.06 -2.77
N PRO A 96 -6.91 -11.87 -3.84
CA PRO A 96 -6.58 -11.48 -5.21
C PRO A 96 -7.22 -10.16 -5.64
N LEU A 97 -6.57 -9.42 -6.54
CA LEU A 97 -7.14 -8.16 -7.05
C LEU A 97 -8.44 -8.35 -7.84
N GLU A 98 -8.63 -9.53 -8.45
CA GLU A 98 -9.83 -9.88 -9.21
C GLU A 98 -11.07 -9.95 -8.31
N ASP A 99 -10.91 -10.51 -7.11
CA ASP A 99 -11.95 -10.63 -6.09
C ASP A 99 -12.21 -9.30 -5.34
N ARG A 100 -11.44 -8.25 -5.65
CA ARG A 100 -11.52 -6.92 -5.03
C ARG A 100 -12.15 -5.86 -5.92
N ARG A 101 -12.82 -6.27 -7.01
CA ARG A 101 -13.49 -5.34 -7.93
C ARG A 101 -14.88 -4.90 -7.44
N ASP A 102 -15.47 -5.65 -6.51
CA ASP A 102 -16.76 -5.31 -5.91
C ASP A 102 -16.58 -4.39 -4.70
N GLU A 103 -16.63 -3.08 -4.94
CA GLU A 103 -16.46 -2.07 -3.90
C GLU A 103 -17.52 -2.17 -2.78
N GLU A 104 -18.75 -2.57 -3.09
CA GLU A 104 -19.81 -2.73 -2.08
C GLU A 104 -19.51 -3.92 -1.16
N GLY A 105 -19.04 -5.03 -1.72
CA GLY A 105 -18.64 -6.21 -0.96
C GLY A 105 -17.39 -6.00 -0.10
N LEU A 106 -16.50 -5.09 -0.52
CA LEU A 106 -15.33 -4.70 0.26
C LEU A 106 -15.71 -3.85 1.49
N TYR A 107 -16.78 -3.07 1.42
CA TYR A 107 -17.16 -2.17 2.52
C TYR A 107 -17.74 -2.95 3.71
N ASN A 108 -16.89 -3.24 4.71
CA ASN A 108 -17.32 -3.93 5.93
C ASN A 108 -17.13 -3.02 7.17
N PRO A 109 -18.18 -2.36 7.65
CA PRO A 109 -18.10 -1.51 8.83
C PRO A 109 -18.14 -2.31 10.13
N TYR A 110 -17.28 -1.95 11.07
CA TYR A 110 -17.23 -2.51 12.42
C TYR A 110 -17.01 -1.41 13.45
N THR A 111 -17.33 -1.67 14.70
CA THR A 111 -16.73 -0.95 15.83
C THR A 111 -15.36 -1.54 16.18
N ILE A 112 -14.46 -0.76 16.80
CA ILE A 112 -13.18 -1.30 17.29
C ILE A 112 -13.40 -2.48 18.24
N ARG A 113 -14.43 -2.42 19.09
CA ARG A 113 -14.83 -3.48 20.02
C ARG A 113 -15.16 -4.79 19.32
N GLU A 114 -15.94 -4.74 18.24
CA GLU A 114 -16.26 -5.91 17.42
C GLU A 114 -15.01 -6.42 16.69
N TRP A 115 -14.23 -5.49 16.14
CA TRP A 115 -13.02 -5.79 15.40
C TRP A 115 -11.96 -6.49 16.25
N GLN A 116 -11.81 -6.07 17.50
CA GLN A 116 -10.92 -6.70 18.47
C GLN A 116 -11.22 -8.19 18.68
N LYS A 117 -12.48 -8.63 18.52
CA LYS A 117 -12.88 -10.04 18.59
C LYS A 117 -12.50 -10.82 17.32
N ILE A 118 -12.54 -10.17 16.16
CA ILE A 118 -12.29 -10.79 14.86
C ILE A 118 -10.78 -10.93 14.60
N ALA A 119 -9.99 -9.90 14.93
CA ALA A 119 -8.56 -9.84 14.67
C ALA A 119 -7.75 -9.48 15.95
N PRO A 120 -7.68 -10.38 16.95
CA PRO A 120 -7.09 -10.09 18.26
C PRO A 120 -5.55 -10.13 18.31
N PHE A 121 -4.84 -9.83 17.23
CA PHE A 121 -3.37 -9.92 17.20
C PHE A 121 -2.66 -8.69 17.76
N LEU A 122 -3.37 -7.57 17.90
CA LEU A 122 -2.91 -6.36 18.57
C LEU A 122 -4.07 -5.70 19.32
N ASN A 123 -3.77 -4.76 20.22
CA ASN A 123 -4.78 -3.93 20.85
C ASN A 123 -5.09 -2.73 19.94
N TRP A 124 -6.24 -2.77 19.26
CA TRP A 124 -6.59 -1.79 18.24
C TRP A 124 -6.83 -0.41 18.82
N THR A 125 -7.49 -0.34 19.98
CA THR A 125 -7.73 0.93 20.69
C THR A 125 -6.42 1.60 21.04
N LEU A 126 -5.45 0.86 21.60
CA LEU A 126 -4.12 1.40 21.90
C LEU A 126 -3.36 1.80 20.62
N PHE A 127 -3.45 0.99 19.57
CA PHE A 127 -2.80 1.28 18.29
C PHE A 127 -3.29 2.60 17.67
N PHE A 128 -4.61 2.82 17.66
CA PHE A 128 -5.17 4.05 17.13
C PHE A 128 -4.96 5.25 18.07
N ASN A 129 -5.11 5.11 19.39
CA ASN A 129 -4.82 6.22 20.30
C ASN A 129 -3.37 6.72 20.17
N ASP A 130 -2.40 5.81 19.99
CA ASP A 130 -1.02 6.18 19.69
C ASP A 130 -0.90 7.00 18.41
N ALA A 131 -1.55 6.56 17.32
CA ALA A 131 -1.53 7.30 16.06
C ALA A 131 -2.20 8.68 16.14
N PHE A 132 -3.33 8.77 16.85
CA PHE A 132 -4.11 10.01 16.98
C PHE A 132 -3.59 10.97 18.07
N THR A 133 -2.55 10.58 18.80
CA THR A 133 -1.86 11.47 19.76
C THR A 133 -1.32 12.73 19.07
N LEU A 134 -0.83 12.61 17.83
CA LEU A 134 -0.33 13.74 17.03
C LEU A 134 -1.39 14.83 16.76
N VAL A 135 -2.67 14.47 16.76
CA VAL A 135 -3.79 15.37 16.51
C VAL A 135 -4.65 15.61 17.76
N ASN A 136 -4.15 15.20 18.93
CA ASN A 136 -4.82 15.32 20.23
C ASN A 136 -6.27 14.80 20.22
N ARG A 137 -6.50 13.65 19.59
CA ARG A 137 -7.80 12.96 19.58
C ARG A 137 -7.68 11.62 20.28
N SER A 138 -8.68 11.32 21.12
CA SER A 138 -8.81 10.00 21.73
C SER A 138 -9.80 9.16 20.93
N ILE A 139 -9.46 7.89 20.74
CA ILE A 139 -10.28 6.91 20.05
C ILE A 139 -10.86 5.95 21.09
N THR A 140 -12.17 5.75 21.05
CA THR A 140 -12.87 4.84 21.97
C THR A 140 -13.09 3.48 21.31
N ASP A 141 -13.41 2.46 22.11
CA ASP A 141 -13.72 1.11 21.59
C ASP A 141 -14.97 1.11 20.68
N ASP A 142 -15.83 2.11 20.78
CA ASP A 142 -17.05 2.23 19.99
C ASP A 142 -16.84 3.05 18.70
N GLU A 143 -15.61 3.49 18.43
CA GLU A 143 -15.25 4.17 17.18
C GLU A 143 -15.52 3.27 15.97
N ARG A 144 -16.08 3.88 14.92
CA ARG A 144 -16.42 3.17 13.68
C ARG A 144 -15.20 3.08 12.77
N ILE A 145 -14.96 1.88 12.25
CA ILE A 145 -13.92 1.59 11.27
C ILE A 145 -14.52 0.86 10.07
N VAL A 146 -13.89 1.00 8.91
CA VAL A 146 -14.22 0.24 7.69
C VAL A 146 -13.06 -0.68 7.36
N VAL A 147 -13.35 -1.94 7.07
CA VAL A 147 -12.34 -2.96 6.79
C VAL A 147 -12.57 -3.54 5.40
N TYR A 148 -11.64 -3.31 4.48
CA TYR A 148 -11.71 -3.83 3.12
C TYR A 148 -11.21 -5.27 2.95
N ALA A 149 -10.61 -5.86 3.98
CA ALA A 149 -10.08 -7.23 3.89
C ALA A 149 -10.28 -8.04 5.19
N PRO A 150 -11.53 -8.26 5.66
CA PRO A 150 -11.76 -8.87 6.96
C PRO A 150 -11.18 -10.29 7.10
N ASP A 151 -11.23 -11.10 6.05
CA ASP A 151 -10.63 -12.44 6.04
C ASP A 151 -9.10 -12.43 6.07
N TYR A 152 -8.47 -11.44 5.44
CA TYR A 152 -7.03 -11.24 5.54
C TYR A 152 -6.62 -11.08 7.00
N PHE A 153 -7.28 -10.21 7.76
CA PHE A 153 -6.95 -9.98 9.17
C PHE A 153 -7.25 -11.18 10.09
N ARG A 154 -8.35 -11.91 9.83
CA ARG A 154 -8.64 -13.18 10.53
C ARG A 154 -7.51 -14.18 10.35
N ASN A 155 -7.03 -14.33 9.12
CA ASN A 155 -5.94 -15.25 8.80
C ASN A 155 -4.57 -14.72 9.23
N LEU A 156 -4.36 -13.41 9.19
CA LEU A 156 -3.16 -12.74 9.71
C LEU A 156 -2.97 -13.06 11.20
N THR A 157 -4.05 -13.05 11.99
CA THR A 157 -4.00 -13.47 13.40
C THR A 157 -3.44 -14.89 13.55
N LYS A 158 -3.81 -15.82 12.66
CA LYS A 158 -3.31 -17.21 12.67
C LYS A 158 -1.84 -17.27 12.26
N VAL A 159 -1.45 -16.51 11.23
CA VAL A 159 -0.05 -16.41 10.77
C VAL A 159 0.83 -15.84 11.88
N LEU A 160 0.44 -14.74 12.52
CA LEU A 160 1.22 -14.15 13.60
C LEU A 160 1.34 -15.08 14.82
N LYS A 161 0.27 -15.81 15.16
CA LYS A 161 0.33 -16.86 16.19
C LYS A 161 1.30 -17.98 15.85
N LYS A 162 1.46 -18.34 14.57
CA LYS A 162 2.48 -19.30 14.12
C LYS A 162 3.88 -18.75 14.37
N TYR A 163 4.11 -17.47 14.06
CA TYR A 163 5.41 -16.81 14.16
C TYR A 163 5.69 -16.14 15.52
N SER A 164 4.95 -16.48 16.58
CA SER A 164 5.15 -15.93 17.92
C SER A 164 5.43 -17.00 18.99
N LYS A 165 5.68 -18.26 18.57
CA LYS A 165 5.77 -19.40 19.49
C LYS A 165 7.12 -19.54 20.18
N ASN A 166 8.19 -19.21 19.49
CA ASN A 166 9.56 -19.33 19.98
C ASN A 166 10.37 -18.08 19.61
N GLU A 167 11.57 -17.97 20.17
CA GLU A 167 12.46 -16.83 19.95
C GLU A 167 12.90 -16.70 18.48
N ASP A 168 13.16 -17.82 17.80
CA ASP A 168 13.52 -17.83 16.38
C ASP A 168 12.42 -17.27 15.49
N ASP A 169 11.16 -17.55 15.80
CA ASP A 169 9.99 -17.06 15.08
C ASP A 169 9.81 -15.54 15.29
N GLN A 170 9.98 -15.08 16.53
CA GLN A 170 9.94 -13.65 16.86
C GLN A 170 11.07 -12.88 16.17
N LYS A 171 12.25 -13.52 16.01
CA LYS A 171 13.36 -12.97 15.24
C LYS A 171 12.99 -12.79 13.77
N ILE A 172 12.20 -13.68 13.18
CA ILE A 172 11.70 -13.53 11.79
C ILE A 172 10.77 -12.32 11.70
N LEU A 173 9.81 -12.17 12.62
CA LEU A 173 8.90 -11.01 12.64
C LEU A 173 9.66 -9.70 12.79
N THR A 174 10.63 -9.65 13.70
CA THR A 174 11.47 -8.47 13.91
C THR A 174 12.31 -8.16 12.67
N SER A 175 12.89 -9.19 12.04
CA SER A 175 13.65 -9.05 10.79
C SER A 175 12.79 -8.54 9.64
N TYR A 176 11.55 -8.99 9.52
CA TYR A 176 10.58 -8.49 8.56
C TYR A 176 10.26 -7.00 8.78
N MET A 177 9.98 -6.61 10.03
CA MET A 177 9.68 -5.20 10.36
C MET A 177 10.89 -4.30 10.12
N MET A 178 12.09 -4.75 10.49
CA MET A 178 13.35 -4.04 10.21
C MET A 178 13.61 -3.95 8.70
N TRP A 179 13.27 -4.99 7.95
CA TRP A 179 13.38 -4.99 6.50
C TRP A 179 12.45 -3.97 5.84
N GLN A 180 11.19 -3.86 6.29
CA GLN A 180 10.25 -2.82 5.81
C GLN A 180 10.84 -1.41 5.96
N VAL A 181 11.43 -1.12 7.12
CA VAL A 181 12.10 0.15 7.40
C VAL A 181 13.35 0.33 6.51
N SER A 182 14.22 -0.67 6.49
CA SER A 182 15.50 -0.62 5.76
C SER A 182 15.29 -0.45 4.26
N ARG A 183 14.31 -1.15 3.69
CA ARG A 183 13.93 -1.04 2.28
C ARG A 183 13.49 0.37 1.94
N SER A 184 12.58 0.92 2.74
CA SER A 184 12.01 2.26 2.52
C SER A 184 13.05 3.37 2.65
N LEU A 185 14.03 3.21 3.57
CA LEU A 185 15.10 4.20 3.76
C LEU A 185 16.27 4.01 2.79
N SER A 186 16.43 2.83 2.18
CA SER A 186 17.58 2.51 1.32
C SER A 186 17.78 3.45 0.13
N THR A 187 16.70 4.05 -0.38
CA THR A 187 16.73 4.99 -1.50
C THR A 187 17.33 6.35 -1.11
N TYR A 188 17.30 6.71 0.17
CA TYR A 188 17.84 7.96 0.70
C TYR A 188 19.30 7.86 1.17
N LEU A 189 19.86 6.65 1.21
CA LEU A 189 21.22 6.40 1.67
C LEU A 189 22.26 6.55 0.54
N SER A 190 23.51 6.21 0.82
CA SER A 190 24.63 6.32 -0.12
C SER A 190 24.41 5.55 -1.42
N LYS A 191 25.21 5.86 -2.45
CA LYS A 191 25.11 5.23 -3.76
C LYS A 191 25.06 3.70 -3.70
N SER A 192 25.84 3.08 -2.80
CA SER A 192 25.85 1.62 -2.63
C SER A 192 24.49 1.03 -2.26
N PHE A 193 23.68 1.73 -1.47
CA PHE A 193 22.32 1.31 -1.13
C PHE A 193 21.37 1.48 -2.32
N ARG A 194 21.45 2.62 -3.02
CA ARG A 194 20.65 2.88 -4.22
C ARG A 194 20.95 1.87 -5.33
N ASP A 195 22.22 1.55 -5.55
CA ASP A 195 22.65 0.53 -6.51
C ASP A 195 22.09 -0.86 -6.17
N ALA A 196 21.96 -1.20 -4.88
CA ALA A 196 21.35 -2.46 -4.48
C ALA A 196 19.87 -2.54 -4.92
N THR A 197 19.11 -1.43 -4.89
CA THR A 197 17.71 -1.41 -5.33
C THR A 197 17.55 -1.71 -6.82
N LYS A 198 18.56 -1.41 -7.64
CA LYS A 198 18.57 -1.69 -9.08
C LYS A 198 18.49 -3.18 -9.40
N ILE A 199 19.01 -4.04 -8.51
CA ILE A 199 18.96 -5.51 -8.66
C ILE A 199 17.51 -5.97 -8.80
N LEU A 200 16.66 -5.57 -7.84
CA LEU A 200 15.25 -5.92 -7.84
C LEU A 200 14.51 -5.21 -8.99
N ARG A 201 14.81 -3.93 -9.23
CA ARG A 201 14.18 -3.15 -10.30
C ARG A 201 14.39 -3.76 -11.68
N LYS A 202 15.62 -4.22 -11.97
CA LYS A 202 15.94 -4.92 -13.22
C LYS A 202 15.16 -6.22 -13.38
N ALA A 203 15.03 -6.99 -12.29
CA ALA A 203 14.28 -8.24 -12.31
C ALA A 203 12.77 -8.01 -12.53
N LEU A 204 12.20 -6.94 -11.99
CA LEU A 204 10.77 -6.61 -12.10
C LEU A 204 10.41 -5.94 -13.45
N PHE A 205 11.23 -4.99 -13.90
CA PHE A 205 10.88 -4.10 -15.01
C PHE A 205 11.78 -4.25 -16.24
N GLY A 206 12.74 -5.18 -16.22
CA GLY A 206 13.71 -5.38 -17.30
C GLY A 206 14.74 -4.26 -17.46
N SER A 207 14.67 -3.20 -16.64
CA SER A 207 15.59 -2.05 -16.69
C SER A 207 16.05 -1.66 -15.29
N GLU A 208 17.32 -1.28 -15.17
CA GLU A 208 17.89 -0.78 -13.91
C GLU A 208 17.43 0.66 -13.61
N GLY A 209 16.81 1.33 -14.59
CA GLY A 209 16.48 2.75 -14.56
C GLY A 209 17.71 3.64 -14.84
N THR A 210 17.49 4.82 -15.41
CA THR A 210 18.53 5.85 -15.57
C THR A 210 18.71 6.61 -14.26
N GLU A 211 19.91 6.56 -13.69
CA GLU A 211 20.28 7.28 -12.46
C GLU A 211 20.74 8.70 -12.77
N GLU A 212 19.90 9.49 -13.43
CA GLU A 212 20.10 10.92 -13.44
C GLU A 212 19.67 11.45 -12.08
N SER A 213 20.63 11.73 -11.17
CA SER A 213 20.35 12.18 -9.80
C SER A 213 19.36 13.35 -9.74
N TRP A 214 19.41 14.26 -10.72
CA TRP A 214 18.47 15.37 -10.80
C TRP A 214 17.02 14.90 -11.02
N ARG A 215 16.77 13.88 -11.85
CA ARG A 215 15.42 13.31 -12.06
C ARG A 215 14.90 12.66 -10.81
N TYR A 216 15.77 11.97 -10.07
CA TYR A 216 15.42 11.39 -8.78
C TYR A 216 14.99 12.50 -7.81
N CYS A 217 15.80 13.56 -7.66
CA CYS A 217 15.47 14.68 -6.79
C CYS A 217 14.17 15.39 -7.18
N VAL A 218 13.92 15.60 -8.48
CA VAL A 218 12.66 16.19 -8.97
C VAL A 218 11.47 15.31 -8.64
N THR A 219 11.59 13.99 -8.88
CA THR A 219 10.51 13.04 -8.61
C THR A 219 10.21 12.94 -7.11
N ASP A 220 11.25 12.84 -6.28
CA ASP A 220 11.11 12.78 -4.81
C ASP A 220 10.51 14.08 -4.25
N THR A 221 10.96 15.24 -4.74
CA THR A 221 10.38 16.55 -4.38
C THR A 221 8.92 16.63 -4.80
N ASN A 222 8.58 16.18 -6.00
CA ASN A 222 7.20 16.14 -6.48
C ASN A 222 6.32 15.19 -5.66
N ASN A 223 6.86 14.08 -5.16
CA ASN A 223 6.12 13.17 -4.28
C ASN A 223 5.88 13.78 -2.89
N ALA A 224 6.85 14.53 -2.36
CA ALA A 224 6.74 15.14 -1.03
C ALA A 224 5.90 16.42 -1.02
N ILE A 225 6.06 17.29 -2.03
CA ILE A 225 5.46 18.63 -2.09
C ILE A 225 4.86 18.93 -3.48
N GLY A 226 4.21 17.92 -4.08
CA GLY A 226 3.68 17.98 -5.46
C GLY A 226 2.76 19.15 -5.74
N PHE A 227 1.96 19.61 -4.77
CA PHE A 227 1.13 20.81 -4.95
C PHE A 227 1.96 22.08 -5.16
N ALA A 228 3.07 22.24 -4.44
CA ALA A 228 3.95 23.40 -4.60
C ALA A 228 4.70 23.35 -5.94
N VAL A 229 5.26 22.18 -6.28
CA VAL A 229 5.95 21.95 -7.56
C VAL A 229 4.97 22.12 -8.73
N GLY A 230 3.74 21.63 -8.60
CA GLY A 230 2.68 21.77 -9.59
C GLY A 230 2.29 23.23 -9.82
N ALA A 231 2.19 24.05 -8.77
CA ALA A 231 1.92 25.47 -8.92
C ALA A 231 3.03 26.21 -9.69
N MET A 232 4.30 25.86 -9.47
CA MET A 232 5.43 26.38 -10.25
C MET A 232 5.36 25.91 -11.70
N PHE A 233 5.10 24.62 -11.93
CA PHE A 233 4.97 24.03 -13.26
C PHE A 233 3.87 24.71 -14.08
N VAL A 234 2.69 24.93 -13.48
CA VAL A 234 1.57 25.61 -14.14
C VAL A 234 1.93 27.04 -14.54
N ARG A 235 2.63 27.79 -13.67
CA ARG A 235 3.04 29.17 -13.99
C ARG A 235 3.99 29.27 -15.19
N GLU A 236 4.87 28.28 -15.34
CA GLU A 236 5.91 28.30 -16.36
C GLU A 236 5.45 27.69 -17.70
N VAL A 237 4.73 26.57 -17.64
CA VAL A 237 4.46 25.72 -18.82
C VAL A 237 3.00 25.80 -19.28
N PHE A 238 2.06 26.15 -18.39
CA PHE A 238 0.64 26.08 -18.68
C PHE A 238 0.07 27.46 -19.04
N HIS A 239 0.04 27.77 -20.33
CA HIS A 239 -0.55 29.01 -20.85
C HIS A 239 -2.09 28.99 -20.77
N GLY A 240 -2.70 30.17 -20.56
CA GLY A 240 -4.11 30.30 -20.15
C GLY A 240 -5.16 29.67 -21.07
N GLU A 241 -4.91 29.55 -22.38
CA GLU A 241 -5.86 28.97 -23.33
C GLU A 241 -6.04 27.45 -23.17
N ALA A 242 -5.01 26.74 -22.66
CA ALA A 242 -5.06 25.29 -22.49
C ALA A 242 -6.14 24.85 -21.49
N LYS A 243 -6.40 25.67 -20.45
CA LYS A 243 -7.47 25.40 -19.49
C LYS A 243 -8.83 25.38 -20.17
N THR A 244 -9.15 26.44 -20.92
CA THR A 244 -10.43 26.59 -21.60
C THR A 244 -10.67 25.49 -22.63
N GLN A 245 -9.65 25.14 -23.42
CA GLN A 245 -9.76 24.04 -24.38
C GLN A 245 -9.98 22.69 -23.68
N GLY A 246 -9.31 22.45 -22.55
CA GLY A 246 -9.54 21.27 -21.72
C GLY A 246 -10.96 21.20 -21.16
N GLU A 247 -11.49 22.30 -20.63
CA GLU A 247 -12.86 22.40 -20.12
C GLU A 247 -13.90 22.12 -21.22
N ILE A 248 -13.72 22.72 -22.41
CA ILE A 248 -14.58 22.46 -23.57
C ILE A 248 -14.54 20.98 -23.96
N MET A 249 -13.35 20.37 -23.98
CA MET A 249 -13.21 18.95 -24.30
C MET A 249 -13.94 18.06 -23.28
N ILE A 250 -13.78 18.34 -21.98
CA ILE A 250 -14.46 17.59 -20.90
C ILE A 250 -15.97 17.73 -21.03
N ASP A 251 -16.48 18.94 -21.27
CA ASP A 251 -17.92 19.17 -21.44
C ASP A 251 -18.47 18.48 -22.68
N ASN A 252 -17.72 18.48 -23.79
CA ASN A 252 -18.10 17.74 -24.99
C ASN A 252 -18.18 16.23 -24.73
N ILE A 253 -17.22 15.67 -23.99
CA ILE A 253 -17.23 14.25 -23.60
C ILE A 253 -18.43 13.95 -22.68
N ARG A 254 -18.67 14.79 -21.67
CA ARG A 254 -19.82 14.66 -20.75
C ARG A 254 -21.14 14.69 -21.52
N ASN A 255 -21.29 15.63 -22.46
CA ASN A 255 -22.49 15.76 -23.29
C ASN A 255 -22.66 14.59 -24.26
N ALA A 256 -21.57 14.09 -24.86
CA ALA A 256 -21.61 12.89 -25.68
C ALA A 256 -22.05 11.66 -24.86
N PHE A 257 -21.53 11.51 -23.63
CA PHE A 257 -21.93 10.44 -22.72
C PHE A 257 -23.41 10.53 -22.34
N LYS A 258 -23.92 11.71 -21.95
CA LYS A 258 -25.35 11.93 -21.63
C LYS A 258 -26.26 11.63 -22.83
N ARG A 259 -25.85 11.99 -24.04
CA ARG A 259 -26.60 11.63 -25.27
C ARG A 259 -26.60 10.14 -25.52
N ASN A 260 -25.45 9.48 -25.38
CA ASN A 260 -25.34 8.05 -25.64
C ASN A 260 -26.12 7.21 -24.62
N LEU A 261 -26.14 7.62 -23.35
CA LEU A 261 -26.92 6.96 -22.29
C LEU A 261 -28.41 6.80 -22.63
N ARG A 262 -29.00 7.74 -23.37
CA ARG A 262 -30.42 7.68 -23.77
C ARG A 262 -30.70 6.59 -24.81
N ASN A 263 -29.68 6.20 -25.57
CA ASN A 263 -29.76 5.25 -26.68
C ASN A 263 -29.26 3.84 -26.30
N LEU A 264 -29.03 3.58 -25.00
CA LEU A 264 -28.61 2.26 -24.53
C LEU A 264 -29.82 1.37 -24.30
N ASP A 265 -30.07 0.47 -25.24
CA ASP A 265 -31.21 -0.46 -25.22
C ASP A 265 -31.16 -1.49 -24.07
N TRP A 266 -29.98 -1.70 -23.49
CA TRP A 266 -29.79 -2.63 -22.37
C TRP A 266 -30.11 -2.04 -20.99
N MET A 267 -30.42 -0.74 -20.91
CA MET A 267 -30.76 -0.04 -19.66
C MET A 267 -32.24 0.33 -19.62
N ASP A 268 -32.91 0.09 -18.48
CA ASP A 268 -34.28 0.55 -18.25
C ASP A 268 -34.37 2.08 -18.09
N GLU A 269 -35.58 2.62 -18.16
CA GLU A 269 -35.79 4.07 -18.13
C GLU A 269 -35.46 4.69 -16.77
N GLU A 270 -35.67 3.95 -15.68
CA GLU A 270 -35.37 4.39 -14.30
C GLU A 270 -33.86 4.57 -14.09
N THR A 271 -33.04 3.59 -14.48
CA THR A 271 -31.57 3.70 -14.38
C THR A 271 -31.01 4.76 -15.32
N ARG A 272 -31.63 4.99 -16.49
CA ARG A 272 -31.28 6.11 -17.40
C ARG A 272 -31.60 7.48 -16.78
N GLY A 273 -32.65 7.57 -15.97
CA GLY A 273 -33.04 8.79 -15.25
C GLY A 273 -32.04 9.21 -14.18
N CYS A 274 -31.63 8.27 -13.31
CA CYS A 274 -30.72 8.54 -12.19
C CYS A 274 -29.33 9.02 -12.62
N ARG A 275 -28.79 8.52 -13.74
CA ARG A 275 -27.43 8.89 -14.21
C ARG A 275 -27.32 10.24 -14.90
N ASN A 276 -28.43 10.93 -15.18
CA ASN A 276 -28.40 12.28 -15.76
C ASN A 276 -28.20 13.39 -14.69
N GLN A 277 -28.30 13.06 -13.41
CA GLN A 277 -28.22 14.00 -12.28
C GLN A 277 -26.80 14.24 -11.73
N GLY A 278 -25.80 13.50 -12.22
CA GLY A 278 -24.36 13.78 -12.00
C GLY A 278 -23.72 14.55 -13.14
#